data_AF-A0A941PS60-F1
#
_entry.id   AF-A0A941PS60-F1
#
_cell.length_a   1.000
_cell.length_b   1.000
_cell.length_c   1.000
_cell.angle_alpha   90.00
_cell.angle_beta   90.00
_cell.angle_gamma   90.00
#
_symmetry.space_group_name_H-M   'P 1'
#
loop_
_entity.id
_entity.type
_entity.pdbx_description
1 polymer ?
#
loop_
_entity_poly.entity_id
_entity_poly.type
_entity_poly.pdbx_seq_one_letter_code
_entity_poly.pdbx_strand_id
1 'polypeptide(L)'
;MYEVLIREAAVRFGLGDKALPVLQMLLAYMTAKDSGGLVGFLEKFKAAGLGPLIQSWLGGGPSAQPIANSQLETVLGSSGGLL
;
A
#
# COMPACT_ATOMS: atom_id res chain seq x y z
N MET A 1 2.86 -16.30 -8.11
CA MET A 1 3.13 -15.31 -7.03
C MET A 1 1.98 -14.31 -6.88
N TYR A 2 1.54 -13.64 -7.95
CA TYR A 2 0.42 -12.67 -7.89
C TYR A 2 -0.93 -13.31 -7.47
N GLU A 3 -1.27 -14.46 -8.03
CA GLU A 3 -2.47 -15.25 -7.63
C GLU A 3 -2.51 -15.62 -6.15
N VAL A 4 -1.34 -15.91 -5.55
CA VAL A 4 -1.23 -16.22 -4.12
C VAL A 4 -1.54 -14.96 -3.31
N LEU A 5 -1.03 -13.80 -3.72
CA LEU A 5 -1.33 -12.51 -3.10
C LEU A 5 -2.83 -12.18 -3.13
N ILE A 6 -3.49 -12.38 -4.28
CA ILE A 6 -4.93 -12.16 -4.42
C ILE A 6 -5.71 -13.10 -3.49
N ARG A 7 -5.38 -14.40 -3.50
CA ARG A 7 -6.03 -15.40 -2.65
C ARG A 7 -5.86 -15.09 -1.16
N GLU A 8 -4.64 -14.80 -0.73
CA GLU A 8 -4.37 -14.48 0.68
C GLU A 8 -5.10 -13.21 1.11
N ALA A 9 -5.15 -12.18 0.26
CA ALA A 9 -5.91 -10.97 0.54
C ALA A 9 -7.43 -11.24 0.62
N ALA A 10 -7.95 -12.07 -0.28
CA ALA A 10 -9.36 -12.48 -0.28
C ALA A 10 -9.77 -13.17 1.03
N VAL A 11 -8.92 -14.08 1.52
CA VAL A 11 -9.21 -14.88 2.71
C VAL A 11 -8.89 -14.14 4.00
N ARG A 12 -7.69 -13.57 4.15
CA ARG A 12 -7.23 -12.98 5.42
C ARG A 12 -8.01 -11.73 5.81
N PHE A 13 -8.44 -10.95 4.83
CA PHE A 13 -9.15 -9.69 5.07
C PHE A 13 -10.64 -9.77 4.71
N GLY A 14 -11.15 -10.96 4.38
CA GLY A 14 -12.58 -11.16 4.04
C GLY A 14 -13.02 -10.42 2.77
N LEU A 15 -12.09 -10.13 1.86
CA LEU A 15 -12.37 -9.36 0.64
C LEU A 15 -13.08 -10.18 -0.43
N GLY A 16 -12.95 -11.52 -0.42
CA GLY A 16 -13.51 -12.39 -1.45
C GLY A 16 -13.13 -11.92 -2.86
N ASP A 17 -14.12 -11.80 -3.75
CA ASP A 17 -13.93 -11.36 -5.14
C ASP A 17 -13.45 -9.91 -5.27
N LYS A 18 -13.49 -9.11 -4.20
CA LYS A 18 -12.97 -7.72 -4.19
C LYS A 18 -11.45 -7.65 -4.03
N ALA A 19 -10.77 -8.76 -3.70
CA ALA A 19 -9.31 -8.75 -3.54
C ALA A 19 -8.59 -8.35 -4.83
N LEU A 20 -9.01 -8.87 -5.98
CA LEU A 20 -8.42 -8.55 -7.28
C LEU A 20 -8.54 -7.04 -7.61
N PRO A 21 -9.75 -6.43 -7.65
CA PRO A 21 -9.86 -5.02 -8.01
C PRO A 21 -9.14 -4.10 -7.01
N VAL A 22 -9.12 -4.43 -5.71
CA VAL A 22 -8.36 -3.64 -4.72
C VAL A 22 -6.86 -3.69 -5.01
N LEU A 23 -6.31 -4.88 -5.28
CA LEU A 23 -4.89 -5.01 -5.62
C LEU A 23 -4.54 -4.33 -6.95
N GLN A 24 -5.42 -4.41 -7.96
CA GLN A 24 -5.23 -3.72 -9.23
C GLN A 24 -5.23 -2.20 -9.05
N MET A 25 -6.17 -1.66 -8.27
CA MET A 25 -6.24 -0.23 -7.96
C MET A 25 -4.99 0.25 -7.24
N LEU A 26 -4.53 -0.48 -6.22
CA LEU A 26 -3.31 -0.16 -5.50
C LEU A 26 -2.07 -0.20 -6.42
N LEU A 27 -1.94 -1.24 -7.25
CA LEU A 27 -0.82 -1.36 -8.18
C LEU A 27 -0.81 -0.25 -9.24
N ALA A 28 -1.98 0.09 -9.80
CA ALA A 28 -2.11 1.18 -10.75
C ALA A 28 -1.66 2.50 -10.13
N TYR A 29 -2.07 2.77 -8.89
CA TYR A 29 -1.67 3.96 -8.15
C TYR A 29 -0.16 3.97 -7.84
N MET A 30 0.40 2.85 -7.37
CA MET A 30 1.83 2.71 -7.05
C MET A 30 2.73 2.83 -8.28
N THR A 31 2.24 2.53 -9.47
CA THR A 31 3.05 2.47 -10.71
C THR A 31 2.74 3.59 -11.69
N ALA A 32 1.79 4.48 -11.38
CA ALA A 32 1.48 5.65 -12.18
C ALA A 32 2.72 6.55 -12.31
N LYS A 33 3.18 6.78 -13.54
CA LYS A 33 4.39 7.57 -13.81
C LYS A 33 4.21 9.04 -13.41
N ASP A 34 3.01 9.56 -13.62
CA ASP A 34 2.68 10.96 -13.35
C ASP A 34 2.70 11.29 -11.85
N SER A 35 2.62 10.28 -10.98
CA SER A 35 2.77 10.42 -9.51
C SER A 35 4.17 10.06 -9.00
N GLY A 36 5.15 9.89 -9.90
CA GLY A 36 6.53 9.50 -9.56
C GLY A 36 6.75 7.98 -9.42
N GLY A 37 5.77 7.17 -9.84
CA GLY A 37 5.81 5.71 -9.77
C GLY A 37 6.04 5.20 -8.34
N LEU A 38 6.69 4.04 -8.22
CA LEU A 38 6.86 3.38 -6.93
C LEU A 38 7.68 4.23 -5.94
N VAL A 39 8.68 4.96 -6.45
CA VAL A 39 9.50 5.84 -5.63
C VAL A 39 8.65 6.99 -5.09
N GLY A 40 7.87 7.67 -5.95
CA GLY A 40 6.96 8.72 -5.54
C GLY A 40 5.93 8.23 -4.51
N PHE A 41 5.37 7.04 -4.69
CA PHE A 41 4.49 6.40 -3.72
C PHE A 41 5.14 6.27 -2.34
N LEU A 42 6.37 5.73 -2.25
CA LEU A 42 7.09 5.57 -0.98
C LEU A 42 7.47 6.92 -0.35
N GLU A 43 7.79 7.93 -1.17
CA GLU A 43 8.08 9.28 -0.69
C GLU A 43 6.87 9.92 0.00
N LYS A 44 5.62 9.63 -0.41
CA LYS A 44 4.43 10.13 0.30
C LYS A 44 4.40 9.67 1.77
N PHE A 45 4.77 8.42 2.04
CA PHE A 45 4.84 7.90 3.42
C PHE A 45 5.99 8.53 4.20
N LYS A 46 7.16 8.71 3.57
CA LYS A 46 8.29 9.39 4.21
C LYS A 46 7.97 10.84 4.55
N ALA A 47 7.31 11.57 3.66
CA ALA A 47 6.88 12.95 3.87
C ALA A 47 5.88 13.07 5.03
N ALA A 48 5.07 12.04 5.28
CA ALA A 48 4.18 11.95 6.44
C ALA A 48 4.88 11.48 7.74
N GLY A 49 6.21 11.38 7.75
CA GLY A 49 6.99 10.93 8.92
C GLY A 49 7.01 9.42 9.13
N LEU A 50 6.51 8.61 8.18
CA LEU A 50 6.43 7.15 8.28
C LEU A 50 7.65 6.42 7.68
N GLY A 51 8.78 7.09 7.56
CA GLY A 51 10.03 6.51 7.03
C GLY A 51 10.46 5.19 7.72
N PRO A 52 10.48 5.10 9.06
CA PRO A 52 10.81 3.86 9.76
C PRO A 52 9.83 2.71 9.46
N LEU A 53 8.54 3.03 9.28
CA LEU A 53 7.52 2.04 8.92
C LEU A 53 7.79 1.46 7.51
N ILE A 54 8.12 2.32 6.54
CA ILE A 54 8.54 1.88 5.19
C ILE A 54 9.78 0.98 5.26
N GLN A 55 10.77 1.34 6.07
CA GLN A 55 11.97 0.52 6.25
C GLN A 55 11.63 -0.87 6.82
N SER A 56 10.65 -0.96 7.73
CA SER A 56 10.19 -2.25 8.27
C SER A 56 9.60 -3.18 7.19
N TRP A 57 8.92 -2.61 6.18
CA TRP A 57 8.36 -3.38 5.06
C TRP A 57 9.45 -3.84 4.09
N LEU A 58 10.41 -2.95 3.78
CA LEU A 58 11.53 -3.24 2.87
C LEU A 58 12.54 -4.22 3.48
N GLY A 59 12.67 -4.24 4.80
CA GLY A 59 13.52 -5.20 5.53
C GLY A 59 13.04 -6.64 5.44
N GLY A 60 11.78 -6.86 5.06
CA GLY A 60 11.17 -8.17 4.87
C GLY A 60 10.95 -8.97 6.15
N GLY A 61 10.01 -9.90 6.09
CA GLY A 61 9.78 -10.89 7.16
C GLY A 61 8.75 -10.48 8.23
N PRO A 62 8.66 -11.27 9.33
CA PRO A 62 7.64 -11.10 10.38
C PRO A 62 7.72 -9.77 11.14
N SER A 63 8.78 -8.98 10.92
CA SER A 63 9.06 -7.70 11.57
C SER A 63 8.38 -6.50 10.91
N ALA A 64 7.74 -6.69 9.74
CA ALA A 64 6.98 -5.65 9.07
C ALA A 64 5.90 -5.09 10.02
N GLN A 65 5.99 -3.81 10.33
CA GLN A 65 5.08 -3.18 11.27
C GLN A 65 3.73 -2.89 10.59
N PRO A 66 2.61 -3.05 11.32
CA PRO A 66 1.30 -2.67 10.80
C PRO A 66 1.19 -1.15 10.65
N ILE A 67 0.35 -0.71 9.72
CA ILE A 67 -0.05 0.69 9.59
C ILE A 67 -1.45 0.89 10.16
N ALA A 68 -1.68 2.00 10.87
CA ALA A 68 -3.02 2.39 11.32
C ALA A 68 -3.81 3.08 10.20
N ASN A 69 -5.15 2.95 10.22
CA ASN A 69 -6.01 3.59 9.22
C ASN A 69 -5.79 5.10 9.11
N SER A 70 -5.66 5.81 10.25
CA SER A 70 -5.42 7.26 10.27
C SER A 70 -4.08 7.67 9.63
N GLN A 71 -3.05 6.83 9.78
CA GLN A 71 -1.76 7.04 9.13
C GLN A 71 -1.88 6.83 7.61
N LEU A 72 -2.65 5.83 7.20
CA LEU A 72 -2.92 5.56 5.78
C LEU A 72 -3.74 6.69 5.14
N GLU A 73 -4.79 7.17 5.81
CA GLU A 73 -5.61 8.31 5.38
C GLU A 73 -4.79 9.60 5.27
N THR A 74 -3.86 9.84 6.20
CA THR A 74 -2.94 10.99 6.12
C THR A 74 -2.11 10.98 4.84
N VAL A 75 -1.67 9.79 4.40
CA VAL A 75 -0.80 9.63 3.22
C VAL A 75 -1.59 9.54 1.92
N LEU A 76 -2.70 8.79 1.93
CA LEU A 76 -3.45 8.40 0.74
C LEU A 76 -4.81 9.08 0.61
N GLY A 77 -5.30 9.80 1.62
CA GLY A 77 -6.60 10.50 1.62
C GLY A 77 -6.51 12.01 1.38
N SER A 78 -5.31 12.56 1.19
CA SER A 78 -5.15 13.97 0.80
C SER A 78 -5.46 14.15 -0.69
N SER A 79 -5.84 15.36 -1.10
CA SER A 79 -6.20 15.68 -2.50
C SER A 79 -5.15 15.17 -3.50
N GLY A 80 -5.55 14.23 -4.37
CA GLY A 80 -4.65 13.52 -5.31
C GLY A 80 -4.11 12.18 -4.79
N GLY A 81 -4.64 11.69 -3.68
CA GLY A 81 -4.42 10.37 -3.10
C GLY A 81 -5.30 9.27 -3.71
N LEU A 82 -5.21 8.06 -3.15
CA LEU A 82 -5.98 6.89 -3.57
C LEU A 82 -7.41 6.88 -2.98
N LEU A 83 -7.59 7.52 -1.82
CA LEU A 83 -8.81 7.55 -1.00
C LEU A 83 -9.38 8.97 -0.95
#